data_AF-A0A923MWU5-F1
#
_entry.id   AF-A0A923MWU5-F1
#
_cell.length_a   1.000
_cell.length_b   1.000
_cell.length_c   1.000
_cell.angle_alpha   90.00
_cell.angle_beta   90.00
_cell.angle_gamma   90.00
#
_symmetry.space_group_name_H-M   'P 1'
#
loop_
_entity.id
_entity.type
_entity.pdbx_description
1 polymer ?
#
loop_
_entity_poly.entity_id
_entity_poly.type
_entity_poly.pdbx_seq_one_letter_code
_entity_poly.pdbx_strand_id
1 'polypeptide(L)'
;MKRDFCIGSEWLYYKIYTGVTTADHILLEKLFPIILELNEKKLILKWFFIRYKDTDSHLRIRFLLSKPNSLTEVIAKIYPILNELLEENSVWKIQTDTYQREIERYGAKTIEDSETLFWHDSEMILQYLLLKSTFEKDETQLLFSFLAIDQFLNCFSISNSDKLLLMDELQSSFKKEFNADKVLKKEMDKQYRELFPEMEILLSEGATANYNEFCILIQEKSNQISATILLINDKLHISLLSFLMSHIHMMVNRQYSSKQRMYELLIYDHLFRFYKMKEYKRLS
;
A
#
# COMPACT_ATOMS: atom_id res chain seq x y z
N MET A 1 -1.57 -21.81 -14.40
CA MET A 1 -1.22 -21.10 -13.16
C MET A 1 -2.37 -21.28 -12.17
N LYS A 2 -2.08 -21.60 -10.90
CA LYS A 2 -3.11 -21.81 -9.89
C LYS A 2 -3.69 -20.46 -9.44
N ARG A 3 -5.02 -20.37 -9.36
CA ARG A 3 -5.76 -19.14 -9.01
C ARG A 3 -6.21 -19.15 -7.55
N ASP A 4 -6.76 -20.28 -7.12
CA ASP A 4 -7.36 -20.45 -5.81
C ASP A 4 -6.47 -21.25 -4.87
N PHE A 5 -6.21 -20.69 -3.70
CA PHE A 5 -5.38 -21.26 -2.66
C PHE A 5 -6.18 -21.34 -1.36
N CYS A 6 -6.76 -22.51 -1.07
CA CYS A 6 -7.42 -22.78 0.19
C CYS A 6 -6.41 -23.14 1.28
N ILE A 7 -6.87 -23.17 2.54
CA ILE A 7 -6.08 -23.69 3.67
C ILE A 7 -5.57 -25.10 3.37
N GLY A 8 -4.31 -25.38 3.72
CA GLY A 8 -3.62 -26.63 3.32
C GLY A 8 -2.76 -26.49 2.06
N SER A 9 -2.88 -25.38 1.31
CA SER A 9 -1.97 -25.04 0.23
C SER A 9 -0.72 -24.31 0.73
N GLU A 10 0.05 -23.71 -0.18
CA GLU A 10 1.20 -22.85 0.15
C GLU A 10 0.80 -21.47 0.68
N TRP A 11 -0.47 -21.06 0.58
CA TRP A 11 -0.94 -19.81 1.16
C TRP A 11 -1.82 -20.05 2.38
N LEU A 12 -1.50 -19.34 3.47
CA LEU A 12 -2.36 -19.19 4.64
C LEU A 12 -2.95 -17.77 4.61
N TYR A 13 -4.28 -17.68 4.66
CA TYR A 13 -5.01 -16.41 4.57
C TYR A 13 -5.99 -16.28 5.73
N TYR A 14 -5.81 -15.22 6.52
CA TYR A 14 -6.72 -14.83 7.59
C TYR A 14 -7.47 -13.53 7.26
N LYS A 15 -8.75 -13.52 7.61
CA LYS A 15 -9.57 -12.32 7.85
C LYS A 15 -9.66 -12.10 9.36
N ILE A 16 -9.19 -10.95 9.83
CA ILE A 16 -9.17 -10.56 11.24
C ILE A 16 -10.09 -9.35 11.39
N TYR A 17 -11.30 -9.59 11.90
CA TYR A 17 -12.34 -8.58 12.02
C TYR A 17 -12.12 -7.73 13.29
N THR A 18 -11.87 -6.45 13.09
CA THR A 18 -11.43 -5.53 14.14
C THR A 18 -11.79 -4.07 13.80
N GLY A 19 -11.77 -3.21 14.83
CA GLY A 19 -12.00 -1.78 14.69
C GLY A 19 -10.93 -1.12 13.82
N VAL A 20 -11.33 -0.06 13.11
CA VAL A 20 -10.45 0.65 12.16
C VAL A 20 -9.21 1.26 12.84
N THR A 21 -9.37 1.73 14.08
CA THR A 21 -8.28 2.27 14.91
C THR A 21 -7.43 1.14 15.52
N THR A 22 -8.08 0.08 16.01
CA THR A 22 -7.43 -1.09 16.61
C THR A 22 -6.57 -1.86 15.62
N ALA A 23 -6.90 -1.81 14.33
CA ALA A 23 -6.15 -2.48 13.27
C ALA A 23 -4.66 -2.08 13.21
N ASP A 24 -4.34 -0.80 13.43
CA ASP A 24 -2.94 -0.32 13.39
C ASP A 24 -2.15 -0.90 14.58
N HIS A 25 -2.76 -0.91 15.76
CA HIS A 25 -2.19 -1.51 16.97
C HIS A 25 -1.98 -3.03 16.81
N ILE A 26 -2.97 -3.75 16.27
CA ILE A 26 -2.85 -5.18 16.01
C ILE A 26 -1.71 -5.48 15.03
N LEU A 27 -1.57 -4.67 13.97
CA LEU A 27 -0.50 -4.83 13.00
C LEU A 27 0.88 -4.66 13.65
N LEU A 28 1.08 -3.57 14.41
CA LEU A 28 2.36 -3.22 15.01
C LEU A 28 2.75 -4.08 16.22
N GLU A 29 1.86 -4.20 17.20
CA GLU A 29 2.21 -4.74 18.51
C GLU A 29 1.99 -6.26 18.60
N LYS A 30 1.13 -6.83 17.75
CA LYS A 30 0.72 -8.23 17.85
C LYS A 30 1.19 -9.05 16.65
N LEU A 31 0.91 -8.59 15.43
CA LEU A 31 1.24 -9.35 14.20
C LEU A 31 2.70 -9.17 13.77
N PHE A 32 3.26 -7.96 13.82
CA PHE A 32 4.63 -7.74 13.34
C PHE A 32 5.70 -8.56 14.08
N PRO A 33 5.69 -8.68 15.42
CA PRO A 33 6.68 -9.49 16.13
C PRO A 33 6.67 -10.97 15.72
N ILE A 34 5.47 -11.56 15.58
CA ILE A 34 5.36 -12.95 15.15
C ILE A 34 5.78 -13.13 13.68
N ILE A 35 5.51 -12.15 12.82
CA ILE A 35 5.97 -12.16 11.42
C ILE A 35 7.49 -12.19 11.33
N LEU A 36 8.18 -11.38 12.14
CA LEU A 36 9.64 -11.39 12.23
C LEU A 36 10.15 -12.77 12.67
N GLU A 37 9.55 -13.37 13.71
CA GLU A 37 9.91 -14.72 14.14
C GLU A 37 9.72 -15.77 13.03
N LEU A 38 8.61 -15.70 12.29
CA LEU A 38 8.31 -16.61 11.18
C LEU A 38 9.33 -16.45 10.03
N ASN A 39 9.73 -15.22 9.73
CA ASN A 39 10.77 -14.92 8.74
C ASN A 39 12.15 -15.44 9.17
N GLU A 40 12.56 -15.19 10.42
CA GLU A 40 13.84 -15.66 10.97
C GLU A 40 13.94 -17.19 10.94
N LYS A 41 12.83 -17.88 11.26
CA LYS A 41 12.73 -19.35 11.19
C LYS A 41 12.54 -19.88 9.78
N LYS A 42 12.45 -19.00 8.77
CA LYS A 42 12.22 -19.33 7.35
C LYS A 42 10.96 -20.18 7.15
N LEU A 43 9.92 -19.92 7.93
CA LEU A 43 8.62 -20.61 7.83
C LEU A 43 7.72 -20.01 6.75
N ILE A 44 7.94 -18.73 6.43
CA ILE A 44 7.25 -17.99 5.37
C ILE A 44 8.28 -17.41 4.39
N LEU A 45 7.87 -17.24 3.14
CA LEU A 45 8.67 -16.64 2.06
C LEU A 45 8.26 -15.20 1.77
N LYS A 46 6.97 -14.92 1.87
CA LYS A 46 6.36 -13.60 1.64
C LYS A 46 5.16 -13.47 2.54
N TRP A 47 4.80 -12.24 2.87
CA TRP A 47 3.54 -11.97 3.53
C TRP A 47 3.06 -10.58 3.12
N PHE A 48 1.75 -10.36 3.14
CA PHE A 48 1.23 -9.01 2.95
C PHE A 48 -0.14 -8.89 3.59
N PHE A 49 -0.50 -7.66 3.94
CA PHE A 49 -1.85 -7.35 4.41
C PHE A 49 -2.54 -6.36 3.48
N ILE A 50 -3.86 -6.34 3.55
CA ILE A 50 -4.70 -5.31 2.97
C ILE A 50 -5.80 -4.98 3.99
N ARG A 51 -6.33 -3.75 3.93
CA ARG A 51 -7.46 -3.32 4.76
C ARG A 51 -8.73 -3.47 3.96
N TYR A 52 -9.76 -4.04 4.54
CA TYR A 52 -11.00 -4.29 3.81
C TYR A 52 -12.22 -3.97 4.67
N LYS A 53 -13.31 -3.62 4.00
CA LYS A 53 -14.61 -3.37 4.62
C LYS A 53 -15.67 -4.01 3.75
N ASP A 54 -16.17 -5.17 4.17
CA ASP A 54 -17.35 -5.81 3.57
C ASP A 54 -18.59 -5.47 4.40
N THR A 55 -19.08 -6.39 5.23
CA THR A 55 -20.05 -6.08 6.28
C THR A 55 -19.37 -5.28 7.38
N ASP A 56 -18.16 -5.70 7.75
CA ASP A 56 -17.43 -5.13 8.87
C ASP A 56 -15.95 -4.89 8.49
N SER A 57 -15.32 -3.97 9.22
CA SER A 57 -13.90 -3.65 9.02
C SER A 57 -13.04 -4.84 9.43
N HIS A 58 -12.08 -5.21 8.60
CA HIS A 58 -11.16 -6.30 8.88
C HIS A 58 -9.83 -6.15 8.16
N LEU A 59 -8.80 -6.77 8.73
CA LEU A 59 -7.51 -6.99 8.08
C LEU A 59 -7.56 -8.31 7.32
N ARG A 60 -6.99 -8.32 6.12
CA ARG A 60 -6.74 -9.53 5.34
C ARG A 60 -5.25 -9.73 5.28
N ILE A 61 -4.72 -10.70 6.02
CA ILE A 61 -3.30 -11.00 6.04
C ILE A 61 -3.03 -12.36 5.41
N ARG A 62 -2.03 -12.41 4.55
CA ARG A 62 -1.67 -13.60 3.78
C ARG A 62 -0.20 -13.93 3.97
N PHE A 63 0.07 -15.22 4.13
CA PHE A 63 1.41 -15.78 4.29
C PHE A 63 1.65 -16.81 3.20
N LEU A 64 2.69 -16.61 2.41
CA LEU A 64 3.25 -17.65 1.55
C LEU A 64 4.19 -18.49 2.40
N LEU A 65 3.84 -19.75 2.62
CA LEU A 65 4.63 -20.69 3.41
C LEU A 65 5.86 -21.15 2.62
N SER A 66 6.97 -21.37 3.31
CA SER A 66 8.18 -21.95 2.70
C SER A 66 7.97 -23.38 2.23
N LYS A 67 7.14 -24.13 2.94
CA LYS A 67 6.72 -25.49 2.60
C LYS A 67 5.28 -25.70 3.08
N PRO A 68 4.43 -26.46 2.37
CA PRO A 68 3.09 -26.78 2.84
C PRO A 68 3.07 -27.40 4.25
N ASN A 69 4.10 -28.20 4.60
CA ASN A 69 4.21 -28.83 5.92
C ASN A 69 4.49 -27.84 7.07
N SER A 70 4.92 -26.61 6.76
CA SER A 70 5.09 -25.55 7.76
C SER A 70 3.76 -24.96 8.25
N LEU A 71 2.64 -25.27 7.58
CA LEU A 71 1.33 -24.73 7.91
C LEU A 71 0.96 -24.92 9.40
N THR A 72 1.10 -26.14 9.91
CA THR A 72 0.73 -26.44 11.31
C THR A 72 1.58 -25.65 12.29
N GLU A 73 2.87 -25.50 12.02
CA GLU A 73 3.78 -24.72 12.88
C GLU A 73 3.43 -23.23 12.84
N VAL A 74 3.17 -22.67 11.64
CA VAL A 74 2.78 -21.27 11.48
C VAL A 74 1.45 -21.00 12.19
N ILE A 75 0.44 -21.87 12.04
CA ILE A 75 -0.84 -21.74 12.74
C ILE A 75 -0.63 -21.81 14.25
N ALA A 76 0.15 -22.78 14.75
CA ALA A 76 0.42 -22.94 16.18
C ALA A 76 1.13 -21.72 16.78
N LYS A 77 1.98 -21.04 16.01
CA LYS A 77 2.68 -19.81 16.41
C LYS A 77 1.79 -18.58 16.42
N ILE A 78 0.89 -18.47 15.44
CA ILE A 78 -0.04 -17.34 15.32
C ILE A 78 -1.21 -17.48 16.31
N TYR A 79 -1.62 -18.71 16.65
CA TYR A 79 -2.78 -19.00 17.49
C TYR A 79 -2.80 -18.24 18.83
N PRO A 80 -1.74 -18.23 19.66
CA PRO A 80 -1.77 -17.53 20.94
C PRO A 80 -2.11 -16.05 20.80
N ILE A 81 -1.52 -15.39 19.79
CA ILE A 81 -1.75 -13.96 19.50
C ILE A 81 -3.21 -13.72 19.08
N LEU A 82 -3.74 -14.56 18.21
CA LEU A 82 -5.12 -14.45 17.74
C LEU A 82 -6.14 -14.76 18.84
N ASN A 83 -5.84 -15.73 19.71
CA ASN A 83 -6.68 -16.10 20.84
C ASN A 83 -6.71 -14.99 21.90
N GLU A 84 -5.55 -14.42 22.24
CA GLU A 84 -5.45 -13.25 23.13
C GLU A 84 -6.30 -12.08 22.61
N LEU A 85 -6.22 -11.77 21.32
CA LEU A 85 -7.02 -10.70 20.71
C LEU A 85 -8.54 -10.94 20.76
N LEU A 86 -8.97 -12.21 20.73
CA LEU A 86 -10.37 -12.59 20.92
C LEU A 86 -10.79 -12.45 22.39
N GLU A 87 -9.96 -12.90 23.32
CA GLU A 87 -10.21 -12.81 24.77
C GLU A 87 -10.29 -11.34 25.24
N GLU A 88 -9.47 -10.47 24.68
CA GLU A 88 -9.48 -9.02 24.95
C GLU A 88 -10.63 -8.27 24.25
N ASN A 89 -11.40 -8.93 23.38
CA ASN A 89 -12.42 -8.32 22.50
C ASN A 89 -11.87 -7.24 21.54
N SER A 90 -10.56 -7.20 21.33
CA SER A 90 -9.90 -6.36 20.31
C SER A 90 -10.22 -6.85 18.88
N VAL A 91 -10.51 -8.15 18.75
CA VAL A 91 -10.98 -8.83 17.55
C VAL A 91 -12.25 -9.59 17.93
N TRP A 92 -13.32 -9.48 17.14
CA TRP A 92 -14.57 -10.22 17.43
C TRP A 92 -14.75 -11.46 16.54
N LYS A 93 -13.96 -11.59 15.48
CA LYS A 93 -14.06 -12.71 14.55
C LYS A 93 -12.76 -12.91 13.77
N ILE A 94 -12.37 -14.18 13.62
CA ILE A 94 -11.23 -14.61 12.82
C ILE A 94 -11.71 -15.69 11.87
N GLN A 95 -11.34 -15.59 10.60
CA GLN A 95 -11.67 -16.60 9.60
C GLN A 95 -10.47 -16.93 8.74
N THR A 96 -10.27 -18.20 8.45
CA THR A 96 -9.45 -18.63 7.33
C THR A 96 -10.30 -18.60 6.06
N ASP A 97 -9.68 -18.29 4.93
CA ASP A 97 -10.40 -18.17 3.65
C ASP A 97 -9.50 -18.57 2.47
N THR A 98 -10.08 -18.67 1.28
CA THR A 98 -9.37 -18.98 0.04
C THR A 98 -8.75 -17.72 -0.53
N TYR A 99 -7.44 -17.72 -0.77
CA TYR A 99 -6.78 -16.65 -1.50
C TYR A 99 -7.00 -16.86 -3.00
N GLN A 100 -7.68 -15.91 -3.63
CA GLN A 100 -7.92 -15.89 -5.07
C GLN A 100 -7.04 -14.81 -5.71
N ARG A 101 -6.09 -15.22 -6.56
CA ARG A 101 -5.22 -14.29 -7.29
C ARG A 101 -6.04 -13.48 -8.31
N GLU A 102 -5.91 -12.15 -8.28
CA GLU A 102 -6.47 -11.21 -9.26
C GLU A 102 -5.61 -11.17 -10.55
N ILE A 103 -5.56 -12.30 -11.26
CA ILE A 103 -4.68 -12.51 -12.42
C ILE A 103 -4.94 -11.48 -13.53
N GLU A 104 -6.20 -11.15 -13.76
CA GLU A 104 -6.64 -10.16 -14.74
C GLU A 104 -6.08 -8.77 -14.44
N ARG A 105 -5.93 -8.45 -13.16
CA ARG A 105 -5.51 -7.13 -12.68
C ARG A 105 -3.99 -6.95 -12.68
N TYR A 106 -3.26 -8.00 -12.29
CA TYR A 106 -1.80 -7.93 -12.12
C TYR A 106 -1.02 -8.72 -13.17
N GLY A 107 -1.69 -9.34 -14.13
CA GLY A 107 -1.10 -10.11 -15.21
C GLY A 107 -0.66 -11.52 -14.81
N ALA A 108 -0.90 -12.49 -15.69
CA ALA A 108 -0.59 -13.90 -15.42
C ALA A 108 0.91 -14.20 -15.23
N LYS A 109 1.80 -13.46 -15.87
CA LYS A 109 3.26 -13.67 -15.74
C LYS A 109 3.90 -12.84 -14.64
N THR A 110 3.15 -11.91 -14.05
CA THR A 110 3.64 -10.86 -13.15
C THR A 110 2.92 -10.87 -11.79
N ILE A 111 1.97 -11.77 -11.56
CA ILE A 111 1.24 -11.85 -10.29
C ILE A 111 2.16 -12.19 -9.10
N GLU A 112 3.14 -13.09 -9.29
CA GLU A 112 4.07 -13.47 -8.22
C GLU A 112 5.08 -12.36 -7.92
N ASP A 113 5.48 -11.62 -8.96
CA ASP A 113 6.29 -10.42 -8.84
C ASP A 113 5.49 -9.31 -8.13
N SER A 114 4.18 -9.18 -8.42
CA SER A 114 3.27 -8.26 -7.72
C SER A 114 3.08 -8.63 -6.26
N GLU A 115 3.02 -9.90 -5.92
CA GLU A 115 2.99 -10.38 -4.52
C GLU A 115 4.28 -10.00 -3.77
N THR A 116 5.42 -9.94 -4.45
CA THR A 116 6.66 -9.39 -3.87
C THR A 116 6.53 -7.89 -3.60
N LEU A 117 5.96 -7.13 -4.55
CA LEU A 117 5.70 -5.68 -4.34
C LEU A 117 4.75 -5.46 -3.15
N PHE A 118 3.68 -6.25 -3.04
CA PHE A 118 2.73 -6.16 -1.92
C PHE A 118 3.36 -6.45 -0.56
N TRP A 119 4.34 -7.36 -0.53
CA TRP A 119 5.07 -7.67 0.68
C TRP A 119 5.92 -6.49 1.14
N HIS A 120 6.75 -5.94 0.25
CA HIS A 120 7.58 -4.77 0.61
C HIS A 120 6.75 -3.51 0.86
N ASP A 121 5.60 -3.34 0.21
CA ASP A 121 4.62 -2.32 0.59
C ASP A 121 4.11 -2.53 2.02
N SER A 122 3.81 -3.76 2.40
CA SER A 122 3.31 -4.07 3.75
C SER A 122 4.37 -3.80 4.81
N GLU A 123 5.63 -4.16 4.55
CA GLU A 123 6.77 -3.85 5.43
C GLU A 123 6.99 -2.35 5.57
N MET A 124 7.01 -1.62 4.44
CA MET A 124 7.15 -0.17 4.44
C MET A 124 6.03 0.49 5.26
N ILE A 125 4.79 0.02 5.11
CA ILE A 125 3.66 0.58 5.86
C ILE A 125 3.76 0.30 7.35
N LEU A 126 4.27 -0.86 7.80
CA LEU A 126 4.49 -1.08 9.24
C LEU A 126 5.49 -0.07 9.82
N GLN A 127 6.61 0.18 9.14
CA GLN A 127 7.59 1.18 9.56
C GLN A 127 7.00 2.60 9.52
N TYR A 128 6.21 2.92 8.49
CA TYR A 128 5.47 4.18 8.42
C TYR A 128 4.49 4.36 9.59
N LEU A 129 3.78 3.31 10.03
CA LEU A 129 2.85 3.42 11.15
C LEU A 129 3.57 3.75 12.47
N LEU A 130 4.82 3.31 12.66
CA LEU A 130 5.65 3.72 13.78
C LEU A 130 5.96 5.22 13.72
N LEU A 131 6.39 5.71 12.54
CA LEU A 131 6.65 7.14 12.31
C LEU A 131 5.40 8.00 12.44
N LYS A 132 4.23 7.48 12.01
CA LYS A 132 2.97 8.22 12.04
C LYS A 132 2.59 8.71 13.44
N SER A 133 3.00 7.98 14.48
CA SER A 133 2.77 8.39 15.87
C SER A 133 3.48 9.69 16.28
N THR A 134 4.50 10.12 15.52
CA THR A 134 5.26 11.36 15.77
C THR A 134 4.79 12.55 14.93
N PHE A 135 3.79 12.37 14.06
CA PHE A 135 3.33 13.43 13.18
C PHE A 135 2.59 14.51 13.96
N GLU A 136 3.00 15.78 13.78
CA GLU A 136 2.31 16.93 14.37
C GLU A 136 1.02 17.30 13.64
N LYS A 137 0.91 16.94 12.36
CA LYS A 137 -0.20 17.29 11.46
C LYS A 137 -0.69 16.07 10.70
N ASP A 138 -2.00 15.97 10.50
CA ASP A 138 -2.60 14.87 9.73
C ASP A 138 -2.17 14.91 8.26
N GLU A 139 -1.91 16.10 7.72
CA GLU A 139 -1.50 16.29 6.33
C GLU A 139 -0.10 15.72 6.03
N THR A 140 0.73 15.48 7.05
CA THR A 140 2.02 14.81 6.90
C THR A 140 1.86 13.41 6.30
N GLN A 141 0.71 12.76 6.51
CA GLN A 141 0.38 11.48 5.87
C GLN A 141 0.30 11.59 4.34
N LEU A 142 -0.22 12.71 3.82
CA LEU A 142 -0.29 12.98 2.38
C LEU A 142 1.09 13.17 1.77
N LEU A 143 1.99 13.87 2.46
CA LEU A 143 3.38 14.05 2.02
C LEU A 143 4.11 12.71 1.85
N PHE A 144 3.92 11.79 2.79
CA PHE A 144 4.42 10.42 2.65
C PHE A 144 3.83 9.72 1.42
N SER A 145 2.51 9.80 1.21
CA SER A 145 1.85 9.20 0.05
C SER A 145 2.38 9.77 -1.27
N PHE A 146 2.55 11.09 -1.36
CA PHE A 146 3.08 11.74 -2.56
C PHE A 146 4.47 11.22 -2.91
N LEU A 147 5.38 11.19 -1.92
CA LEU A 147 6.74 10.72 -2.12
C LEU A 147 6.79 9.22 -2.46
N ALA A 148 6.01 8.40 -1.76
CA ALA A 148 5.98 6.96 -1.99
C ALA A 148 5.47 6.61 -3.40
N ILE A 149 4.42 7.30 -3.86
CA ILE A 149 3.85 7.09 -5.21
C ILE A 149 4.79 7.63 -6.28
N ASP A 150 5.34 8.84 -6.10
CA ASP A 150 6.28 9.40 -7.08
C ASP A 150 7.51 8.50 -7.24
N GLN A 151 8.07 8.02 -6.14
CA GLN A 151 9.24 7.13 -6.18
C GLN A 151 8.89 5.76 -6.76
N PHE A 152 7.73 5.20 -6.45
CA PHE A 152 7.27 3.97 -7.10
C PHE A 152 7.19 4.14 -8.62
N LEU A 153 6.63 5.24 -9.11
CA LEU A 153 6.58 5.56 -10.54
C LEU A 153 7.98 5.80 -11.12
N ASN A 154 8.91 6.42 -10.37
CA ASN A 154 10.31 6.56 -10.78
C ASN A 154 11.01 5.22 -10.93
N CYS A 155 10.74 4.24 -10.06
CA CYS A 155 11.33 2.91 -10.18
C CYS A 155 10.90 2.19 -11.48
N PHE A 156 9.71 2.49 -12.00
CA PHE A 156 9.25 2.02 -13.31
C PHE A 156 9.72 2.92 -14.47
N SER A 157 10.58 3.91 -14.20
CA SER A 157 11.09 4.88 -15.18
C SER A 157 9.99 5.64 -15.94
N ILE A 158 8.86 5.91 -15.27
CA ILE A 158 7.73 6.61 -15.87
C ILE A 158 8.08 8.11 -15.99
N SER A 159 7.93 8.64 -17.21
CA SER A 159 8.19 10.06 -17.49
C SER A 159 7.18 10.97 -16.80
N ASN A 160 7.55 12.22 -16.51
CA ASN A 160 6.60 13.18 -15.91
C ASN A 160 5.35 13.41 -16.76
N SER A 161 5.47 13.35 -18.09
CA SER A 161 4.32 13.38 -19.00
C SER A 161 3.40 12.17 -18.84
N ASP A 162 3.95 10.96 -18.66
CA ASP A 162 3.15 9.75 -18.46
C ASP A 162 2.54 9.72 -17.06
N LYS A 163 3.27 10.20 -16.03
CA LYS A 163 2.73 10.40 -14.68
C LYS A 163 1.57 11.38 -14.69
N LEU A 164 1.66 12.46 -15.48
CA LEU A 164 0.57 13.43 -15.66
C LEU A 164 -0.67 12.76 -16.27
N LEU A 165 -0.52 11.97 -17.32
CA LEU A 165 -1.62 11.21 -17.94
C LEU A 165 -2.25 10.22 -16.95
N LEU A 166 -1.41 9.50 -16.20
CA LEU A 166 -1.85 8.54 -15.18
C LEU A 166 -2.69 9.21 -14.09
N MET A 167 -2.21 10.33 -13.55
CA MET A 167 -2.94 11.07 -12.53
C MET A 167 -4.19 11.74 -13.07
N ASP A 168 -4.21 12.12 -14.36
CA ASP A 168 -5.41 12.67 -14.99
C ASP A 168 -6.53 11.64 -15.13
N GLU A 169 -6.20 10.42 -15.53
CA GLU A 169 -7.16 9.30 -15.61
C GLU A 169 -7.73 8.96 -14.22
N LEU A 170 -6.84 8.83 -13.23
CA LEU A 170 -7.21 8.54 -11.84
C LEU A 170 -8.11 9.65 -11.26
N GLN A 171 -7.70 10.92 -11.31
CA GLN A 171 -8.51 11.99 -10.74
C GLN A 171 -9.85 12.17 -11.46
N SER A 172 -9.89 11.96 -12.79
CA SER A 172 -11.09 12.21 -13.59
C SER A 172 -12.18 11.18 -13.32
N SER A 173 -11.80 9.92 -13.09
CA SER A 173 -12.75 8.87 -12.68
C SER A 173 -13.38 9.19 -11.31
N PHE A 174 -12.58 9.66 -10.33
CA PHE A 174 -13.08 9.98 -8.99
C PHE A 174 -13.89 11.28 -8.93
N LYS A 175 -13.52 12.31 -9.69
CA LYS A 175 -14.31 13.57 -9.74
C LYS A 175 -15.74 13.32 -10.22
N LYS A 176 -15.93 12.31 -11.08
CA LYS A 176 -17.26 11.85 -11.52
C LYS A 176 -17.98 11.06 -10.42
N GLU A 177 -17.29 10.17 -9.71
CA GLU A 177 -17.85 9.37 -8.59
C GLU A 177 -18.33 10.25 -7.43
N PHE A 178 -17.54 11.25 -7.04
CA PHE A 178 -17.83 12.13 -5.89
C PHE A 178 -18.75 13.31 -6.24
N ASN A 179 -19.23 13.38 -7.49
CA ASN A 179 -20.06 14.47 -8.01
C ASN A 179 -19.52 15.86 -7.59
N ALA A 180 -18.19 16.04 -7.73
CA ALA A 180 -17.41 17.05 -7.03
C ALA A 180 -18.04 18.45 -7.15
N ASP A 181 -18.73 18.85 -6.09
CA ASP A 181 -19.42 20.12 -6.02
C ASP A 181 -18.42 21.28 -5.91
N LYS A 182 -18.92 22.52 -6.02
CA LYS A 182 -18.06 23.71 -5.92
C LYS A 182 -17.37 23.85 -4.56
N VAL A 183 -17.91 23.24 -3.51
CA VAL A 183 -17.38 23.34 -2.14
C VAL A 183 -16.17 22.43 -1.98
N LEU A 184 -16.28 21.16 -2.36
CA LEU A 184 -15.19 20.19 -2.33
C LEU A 184 -14.00 20.67 -3.16
N LYS A 185 -14.24 21.20 -4.37
CA LYS A 185 -13.17 21.77 -5.20
C LYS A 185 -12.43 22.91 -4.52
N LYS A 186 -13.16 23.82 -3.85
CA LYS A 186 -12.56 24.96 -3.14
C LYS A 186 -11.72 24.51 -1.95
N GLU A 187 -12.17 23.48 -1.24
CA GLU A 187 -11.44 22.88 -0.11
C GLU A 187 -10.14 22.21 -0.59
N MET A 188 -10.21 21.40 -1.65
CA MET A 188 -9.04 20.78 -2.28
C MET A 188 -8.04 21.83 -2.77
N ASP A 189 -8.51 22.91 -3.41
CA ASP A 189 -7.66 24.01 -3.87
C ASP A 189 -6.95 24.73 -2.71
N LYS A 190 -7.64 24.90 -1.57
CA LYS A 190 -7.04 25.46 -0.37
C LYS A 190 -5.95 24.53 0.18
N GLN A 191 -6.28 23.25 0.39
CA GLN A 191 -5.36 22.25 0.93
C GLN A 191 -4.13 22.06 0.02
N TYR A 192 -4.31 22.07 -1.30
CA TYR A 192 -3.20 22.00 -2.25
C TYR A 192 -2.23 23.16 -2.08
N ARG A 193 -2.73 24.41 -2.00
CA ARG A 193 -1.87 25.59 -1.84
C ARG A 193 -1.10 25.60 -0.52
N GLU A 194 -1.71 25.08 0.53
CA GLU A 194 -1.08 24.97 1.85
C GLU A 194 0.04 23.93 1.86
N LEU A 195 -0.16 22.77 1.20
CA LEU A 195 0.82 21.68 1.16
C LEU A 195 1.87 21.80 0.04
N PHE A 196 1.59 22.59 -0.99
CA PHE A 196 2.42 22.66 -2.18
C PHE A 196 3.88 23.03 -1.91
N PRO A 197 4.23 24.00 -1.04
CA PRO A 197 5.64 24.32 -0.79
C PRO A 197 6.44 23.12 -0.25
N GLU A 198 5.86 22.39 0.72
CA GLU A 198 6.49 21.20 1.30
C GLU A 198 6.55 20.05 0.28
N MET A 199 5.47 19.85 -0.48
CA MET A 199 5.41 18.86 -1.55
C MET A 199 6.44 19.14 -2.66
N GLU A 200 6.60 20.39 -3.08
CA GLU A 200 7.53 20.76 -4.16
C GLU A 200 8.98 20.49 -3.76
N ILE A 201 9.36 20.87 -2.53
CA ILE A 201 10.69 20.60 -1.99
C ILE A 201 10.91 19.08 -1.90
N LEU A 202 9.98 18.35 -1.28
CA LEU A 202 10.11 16.91 -1.05
C LEU A 202 10.26 16.11 -2.34
N LEU A 203 9.47 16.44 -3.38
CA LEU A 203 9.47 15.73 -4.65
C LEU A 203 10.54 16.22 -5.66
N SER A 204 11.15 17.39 -5.44
CA SER A 204 12.13 17.97 -6.38
C SER A 204 13.57 17.90 -5.88
N GLU A 205 13.78 18.20 -4.60
CA GLU A 205 15.10 18.32 -3.99
C GLU A 205 15.48 17.07 -3.20
N GLY A 206 14.50 16.21 -2.90
CA GLY A 206 14.69 14.97 -2.15
C GLY A 206 14.68 15.18 -0.64
N ALA A 207 15.50 14.41 0.08
CA ALA A 207 15.48 14.37 1.53
C ALA A 207 15.80 15.74 2.15
N THR A 208 14.83 16.31 2.85
CA THR A 208 15.04 17.44 3.77
C THR A 208 15.23 16.92 5.19
N ALA A 209 15.80 17.74 6.08
CA ALA A 209 15.96 17.37 7.49
C ALA A 209 14.64 16.96 8.16
N ASN A 210 13.50 17.51 7.71
CA ASN A 210 12.19 17.25 8.30
C ASN A 210 11.52 15.95 7.82
N TYR A 211 11.98 15.38 6.71
CA TYR A 211 11.35 14.21 6.07
C TYR A 211 12.37 13.12 5.71
N ASN A 212 13.53 13.13 6.36
CA ASN A 212 14.63 12.22 6.06
C ASN A 212 14.22 10.76 6.30
N GLU A 213 13.47 10.48 7.36
CA GLU A 213 12.95 9.14 7.66
C GLU A 213 12.03 8.61 6.55
N PHE A 214 11.24 9.48 5.90
CA PHE A 214 10.40 9.08 4.77
C PHE A 214 11.27 8.68 3.59
N CYS A 215 12.26 9.51 3.26
CA CYS A 215 13.17 9.24 2.16
C CYS A 215 13.97 7.95 2.39
N ILE A 216 14.48 7.72 3.59
CA ILE A 216 15.20 6.47 3.94
C ILE A 216 14.28 5.27 3.74
N LEU A 217 13.08 5.29 4.32
CA LEU A 217 12.15 4.18 4.27
C LEU A 217 11.70 3.85 2.83
N ILE A 218 11.36 4.87 2.06
CA ILE A 218 10.92 4.73 0.67
C ILE A 218 12.08 4.31 -0.23
N GLN A 219 13.30 4.80 0.02
CA GLN A 219 14.49 4.39 -0.72
C GLN A 219 14.87 2.93 -0.42
N GLU A 220 14.75 2.48 0.82
CA GLU A 220 14.98 1.08 1.19
C GLU A 220 14.02 0.15 0.44
N LYS A 221 12.71 0.46 0.46
CA LYS A 221 11.72 -0.26 -0.35
C LYS A 221 12.10 -0.25 -1.83
N SER A 222 12.48 0.90 -2.38
CA SER A 222 12.85 1.05 -3.79
C SER A 222 14.02 0.14 -4.18
N ASN A 223 15.02 0.03 -3.31
CA ASN A 223 16.15 -0.89 -3.49
C ASN A 223 15.70 -2.35 -3.47
N GLN A 224 14.85 -2.73 -2.52
CA GLN A 224 14.32 -4.10 -2.37
C GLN A 224 13.51 -4.56 -3.60
N ILE A 225 12.73 -3.66 -4.21
CA ILE A 225 11.87 -4.01 -5.35
C ILE A 225 12.54 -3.84 -6.72
N SER A 226 13.70 -3.20 -6.80
CA SER A 226 14.36 -2.83 -8.07
C SER A 226 14.48 -4.00 -9.07
N ALA A 227 14.99 -5.14 -8.62
CA ALA A 227 15.12 -6.34 -9.44
C ALA A 227 13.76 -6.91 -9.87
N THR A 228 12.76 -6.85 -8.99
CA THR A 228 11.39 -7.31 -9.28
C THR A 228 10.74 -6.45 -10.36
N ILE A 229 10.97 -5.13 -10.34
CA ILE A 229 10.44 -4.22 -11.36
C ILE A 229 11.02 -4.51 -12.74
N LEU A 230 12.31 -4.83 -12.84
CA LEU A 230 12.91 -5.25 -14.11
C LEU A 230 12.22 -6.51 -14.66
N LEU A 231 11.98 -7.51 -13.81
CA LEU A 231 11.24 -8.71 -14.19
C LEU A 231 9.81 -8.41 -14.64
N ILE A 232 9.13 -7.45 -13.98
CA ILE A 232 7.78 -7.03 -14.36
C ILE A 232 7.81 -6.38 -15.74
N ASN A 233 8.72 -5.44 -15.99
CA ASN A 233 8.83 -4.74 -17.27
C ASN A 233 9.04 -5.71 -18.44
N ASP A 234 9.82 -6.77 -18.25
CA ASP A 234 10.06 -7.80 -19.27
C ASP A 234 8.87 -8.74 -19.49
N LYS A 235 8.07 -8.99 -18.44
CA LYS A 235 7.00 -10.00 -18.45
C LYS A 235 5.60 -9.43 -18.61
N LEU A 236 5.39 -8.12 -18.50
CA LEU A 236 4.06 -7.54 -18.44
C LEU A 236 3.32 -7.67 -19.79
N HIS A 237 2.15 -8.33 -19.77
CA HIS A 237 1.28 -8.50 -20.96
C HIS A 237 -0.01 -7.69 -20.88
N ILE A 238 -0.19 -6.94 -19.80
CA ILE A 238 -1.32 -6.03 -19.61
C ILE A 238 -0.83 -4.58 -19.71
N SER A 239 -1.75 -3.61 -19.75
CA SER A 239 -1.39 -2.20 -19.78
C SER A 239 -0.59 -1.82 -18.52
N LEU A 240 0.62 -1.30 -18.71
CA LEU A 240 1.48 -0.77 -17.63
C LEU A 240 0.73 0.27 -16.81
N LEU A 241 -0.03 1.14 -17.46
CA LEU A 241 -0.85 2.14 -16.79
C LEU A 241 -1.86 1.51 -15.83
N SER A 242 -2.63 0.52 -16.30
CA SER A 242 -3.61 -0.19 -15.47
C SER A 242 -2.97 -0.98 -14.30
N PHE A 243 -1.77 -1.50 -14.52
CA PHE A 243 -0.99 -2.21 -13.52
C PHE A 243 -0.52 -1.24 -12.41
N LEU A 244 0.04 -0.09 -12.79
CA LEU A 244 0.50 0.93 -11.85
C LEU A 244 -0.65 1.53 -11.05
N MET A 245 -1.78 1.85 -11.70
CA MET A 245 -3.00 2.31 -11.01
C MET A 245 -3.47 1.31 -9.95
N SER A 246 -3.40 0.01 -10.27
CA SER A 246 -3.77 -1.05 -9.33
C SER A 246 -2.84 -1.11 -8.12
N HIS A 247 -1.53 -0.99 -8.32
CA HIS A 247 -0.56 -0.96 -7.22
C HIS A 247 -0.70 0.30 -6.35
N ILE A 248 -0.86 1.47 -6.97
CA ILE A 248 -1.08 2.73 -6.24
C ILE A 248 -2.32 2.65 -5.36
N HIS A 249 -3.43 2.12 -5.89
CA HIS A 249 -4.63 1.88 -5.09
C HIS A 249 -4.35 1.00 -3.87
N MET A 250 -3.58 -0.08 -4.04
CA MET A 250 -3.23 -0.97 -2.94
C MET A 250 -2.25 -0.33 -1.93
N MET A 251 -1.37 0.57 -2.36
CA MET A 251 -0.52 1.36 -1.47
C MET A 251 -1.38 2.27 -0.56
N VAL A 252 -2.34 3.00 -1.14
CA VAL A 252 -3.27 3.86 -0.39
C VAL A 252 -4.16 3.02 0.54
N ASN A 253 -4.63 1.86 0.08
CA ASN A 253 -5.41 0.92 0.89
C ASN A 253 -4.67 0.47 2.15
N ARG A 254 -3.36 0.20 2.07
CA ARG A 254 -2.56 -0.22 3.22
C ARG A 254 -2.28 0.93 4.18
N GLN A 255 -1.98 2.12 3.65
CA GLN A 255 -1.61 3.29 4.45
C GLN A 255 -2.80 3.81 5.28
N TYR A 256 -3.98 3.99 4.67
CA TYR A 256 -5.11 4.65 5.31
C TYR A 256 -6.12 3.65 5.87
N SER A 257 -6.40 3.76 7.17
CA SER A 257 -7.37 2.91 7.86
C SER A 257 -8.81 3.25 7.49
N SER A 258 -9.12 4.52 7.22
CA SER A 258 -10.46 4.99 6.87
C SER A 258 -10.44 6.02 5.74
N LYS A 259 -11.61 6.28 5.16
CA LYS A 259 -11.81 7.28 4.08
C LYS A 259 -10.83 7.10 2.89
N GLN A 260 -10.43 5.87 2.58
CA GLN A 260 -9.44 5.56 1.55
C GLN A 260 -9.75 6.23 0.21
N ARG A 261 -10.99 6.15 -0.26
CA ARG A 261 -11.43 6.79 -1.53
C ARG A 261 -11.26 8.31 -1.53
N MET A 262 -11.43 8.97 -0.37
CA MET A 262 -11.21 10.41 -0.24
C MET A 262 -9.72 10.73 -0.31
N TYR A 263 -8.87 9.96 0.37
CA TYR A 263 -7.42 10.13 0.27
C TYR A 263 -6.91 9.85 -1.15
N GLU A 264 -7.43 8.83 -1.83
CA GLU A 264 -7.15 8.59 -3.25
C GLU A 264 -7.46 9.83 -4.10
N LEU A 265 -8.66 10.42 -3.95
CA LEU A 265 -9.04 11.64 -4.67
C LEU A 265 -8.07 12.81 -4.42
N LEU A 266 -7.74 13.07 -3.16
CA LEU A 266 -6.78 14.13 -2.78
C LEU A 266 -5.40 13.85 -3.38
N ILE A 267 -4.93 12.60 -3.25
CA ILE A 267 -3.60 12.22 -3.72
C ILE A 267 -3.47 12.40 -5.23
N TYR A 268 -4.46 11.90 -5.99
CA TYR A 268 -4.46 11.96 -7.45
C TYR A 268 -4.57 13.41 -7.97
N ASP A 269 -5.42 14.24 -7.36
CA ASP A 269 -5.56 15.65 -7.76
C ASP A 269 -4.28 16.46 -7.50
N HIS A 270 -3.66 16.29 -6.33
CA HIS A 270 -2.45 17.03 -5.98
C HIS A 270 -1.26 16.61 -6.83
N LEU A 271 -1.05 15.31 -7.02
CA LEU A 271 0.01 14.80 -7.91
C LEU A 271 -0.22 15.21 -9.37
N PHE A 272 -1.46 15.19 -9.87
CA PHE A 272 -1.79 15.71 -11.19
C PHE A 272 -1.36 17.17 -11.34
N ARG A 273 -1.73 18.04 -10.39
CA ARG A 273 -1.37 19.47 -10.44
C ARG A 273 0.14 19.68 -10.38
N PHE A 274 0.83 18.89 -9.55
CA PHE A 274 2.29 18.93 -9.45
C PHE A 274 2.97 18.55 -10.77
N TYR A 275 2.62 17.43 -11.38
CA TYR A 275 3.21 17.02 -12.66
C TYR A 275 2.84 17.98 -13.79
N LYS A 276 1.62 18.53 -13.78
CA LYS A 276 1.20 19.55 -14.75
C LYS A 276 2.09 20.79 -14.66
N MET A 277 2.39 21.25 -13.44
CA MET A 277 3.31 22.36 -13.21
C MET A 277 4.74 22.04 -13.67
N LYS A 278 5.26 20.84 -13.39
CA LYS A 278 6.58 20.39 -13.87
C LYS A 278 6.67 20.38 -15.39
N GLU A 279 5.63 19.89 -16.08
CA GLU A 279 5.59 19.91 -17.56
C GLU A 279 5.53 21.33 -18.12
N TYR A 280 4.78 22.26 -17.51
CA TYR A 280 4.80 23.66 -17.94
C TYR A 280 6.17 24.31 -17.76
N LYS A 281 6.85 24.09 -16.62
CA LYS A 281 8.21 24.61 -16.37
C LYS A 281 9.26 24.02 -17.34
N ARG A 282 9.04 22.81 -17.87
CA ARG A 282 9.92 22.17 -18.86
C ARG A 282 9.80 22.81 -20.26
N LEU A 283 8.64 23.36 -20.58
CA LEU A 283 8.33 23.96 -21.89
C LEU A 283 8.62 25.47 -21.95
N SER A 284 8.84 26.12 -20.80
CA SER A 284 9.20 27.54 -20.66
C SER A 284 10.71 27.74 -20.59
#